data_AF-A0A6L7MIL0-F1
#
_entry.id   AF-A0A6L7MIL0-F1
#
_cell.length_a   1.000
_cell.length_b   1.000
_cell.length_c   1.000
_cell.angle_alpha   90.00
_cell.angle_beta   90.00
_cell.angle_gamma   90.00
#
_symmetry.space_group_name_H-M   'P 1'
#
loop_
_entity.id
_entity.type
_entity.pdbx_description
1 polymer ?
#
loop_
_entity_poly.entity_id
_entity_poly.type
_entity_poly.pdbx_seq_one_letter_code
_entity_poly.pdbx_strand_id
1 'polypeptide(L)'
;MPTVNQLVRKPRRSKGKKDKAPALRYSFNSLKNRVSRGSGSPQKRGVCVQVRTQTPKKPNSALRKVARVRLTNQMEVTAYIPGEGHNLQEHSVVLIRGGRVKDLPGVRYHVVRGTLDTDGVEDRKRGRSKYGAKRDSGVR
;
A
#
# COMPACT_ATOMS: atom_id res chain seq x y z
N MET A 1 29.57 6.43 -30.92
CA MET A 1 28.32 7.01 -31.47
C MET A 1 27.80 6.07 -32.55
N PRO A 2 26.52 5.66 -32.55
CA PRO A 2 25.97 4.84 -33.62
C PRO A 2 25.80 5.66 -34.91
N THR A 3 26.01 5.03 -36.07
CA THR A 3 25.81 5.67 -37.38
C THR A 3 24.33 5.74 -37.77
N VAL A 4 23.99 6.61 -38.72
CA VAL A 4 22.61 6.73 -39.23
C VAL A 4 22.09 5.39 -39.77
N ASN A 5 22.88 4.67 -40.56
CA ASN A 5 22.52 3.34 -41.07
C ASN A 5 22.32 2.30 -39.95
N GLN A 6 23.04 2.41 -38.83
CA GLN A 6 22.82 1.54 -37.66
C GLN A 6 21.49 1.86 -36.97
N LEU A 7 21.11 3.14 -36.89
CA LEU A 7 19.83 3.56 -36.31
C LEU A 7 18.64 3.19 -37.21
N VAL A 8 18.82 3.22 -38.54
CA VAL A 8 17.82 2.74 -39.51
C VAL A 8 17.61 1.23 -39.36
N ARG A 9 18.68 0.44 -39.25
CA ARG A 9 18.60 -1.03 -39.04
C ARG A 9 18.14 -1.42 -37.64
N LYS A 10 18.49 -0.63 -36.61
CA LYS A 10 18.18 -0.88 -35.20
C LYS A 10 17.72 0.42 -34.53
N PRO A 11 16.40 0.69 -34.51
CA PRO A 11 15.88 1.91 -33.92
C PRO A 11 16.13 1.94 -32.41
N ARG A 12 16.30 3.14 -31.86
CA ARG A 12 16.42 3.33 -30.40
C ARG A 12 15.11 2.90 -29.73
N ARG A 13 15.20 2.10 -28.68
CA ARG A 13 14.04 1.71 -27.85
C ARG A 13 14.16 2.33 -26.48
N SER A 14 13.08 2.94 -26.00
CA SER A 14 12.99 3.40 -24.61
C SER A 14 12.94 2.20 -23.68
N LYS A 15 13.68 2.26 -22.57
CA LYS A 15 13.60 1.23 -21.52
C LYS A 15 12.25 1.33 -20.80
N GLY A 16 11.54 0.20 -20.67
CA GLY A 16 10.29 0.13 -19.91
C GLY A 16 10.51 0.36 -18.41
N LYS A 17 9.56 1.04 -17.75
CA LYS A 17 9.56 1.26 -16.29
C LYS A 17 8.74 0.17 -15.59
N LYS A 18 9.20 -0.25 -14.41
CA LYS A 18 8.46 -1.20 -13.57
C LYS A 18 7.55 -0.47 -12.58
N ASP A 19 6.37 -1.02 -12.35
CA ASP A 19 5.40 -0.50 -11.38
C ASP A 19 5.91 -0.70 -9.94
N LYS A 20 5.79 0.36 -9.11
CA LYS A 20 6.21 0.32 -7.70
C LYS A 20 5.23 -0.46 -6.81
N ALA A 21 3.95 -0.49 -7.19
CA ALA A 21 2.85 -1.09 -6.43
C ALA A 21 2.08 -2.12 -7.29
N PRO A 22 2.67 -3.28 -7.62
CA PRO A 22 2.12 -4.21 -8.59
C PRO A 22 0.76 -4.81 -8.17
N ALA A 23 0.53 -5.05 -6.88
CA ALA A 23 -0.71 -5.70 -6.41
C ALA A 23 -1.96 -4.83 -6.62
N LEU A 24 -1.81 -3.52 -6.77
CA LEU A 24 -2.94 -2.64 -7.09
C LEU A 24 -3.31 -2.67 -8.58
N ARG A 25 -2.45 -3.19 -9.46
CA ARG A 25 -2.65 -3.24 -10.91
C ARG A 25 -3.44 -4.47 -11.37
N TYR A 26 -3.50 -5.51 -10.54
CA TYR A 26 -4.19 -6.76 -10.85
C TYR A 26 -5.64 -6.74 -10.33
N SER A 27 -6.58 -7.18 -11.15
CA SER A 27 -7.96 -7.50 -10.76
C SER A 27 -8.17 -9.01 -10.89
N PHE A 28 -9.03 -9.57 -10.05
CA PHE A 28 -9.40 -10.97 -10.12
C PHE A 28 -10.84 -11.09 -10.61
N ASN A 29 -11.07 -11.92 -11.61
CA ASN A 29 -12.38 -12.26 -12.12
C ASN A 29 -12.81 -13.59 -11.47
N SER A 30 -13.82 -13.54 -10.59
CA SER A 30 -14.33 -14.71 -9.87
C SER A 30 -14.99 -15.73 -10.79
N LEU A 31 -15.76 -15.28 -11.80
CA LEU A 31 -16.47 -16.16 -12.74
C LEU A 31 -15.51 -16.99 -13.60
N LYS A 32 -14.36 -16.42 -13.97
CA LYS A 32 -13.36 -17.07 -14.83
C LYS A 32 -12.14 -17.59 -14.07
N ASN A 33 -12.15 -17.47 -12.74
CA ASN A 33 -11.03 -17.78 -11.85
C ASN A 33 -9.66 -17.30 -12.39
N ARG A 34 -9.60 -16.06 -12.89
CA ARG A 34 -8.42 -15.53 -13.59
C ARG A 34 -8.04 -14.15 -13.07
N VAL A 35 -6.75 -13.95 -12.85
CA VAL A 35 -6.17 -12.64 -12.55
C VAL A 35 -5.82 -11.93 -13.86
N SER A 36 -6.29 -10.70 -14.02
CA SER A 36 -5.99 -9.85 -15.18
C SER A 36 -5.28 -8.57 -14.75
N ARG A 37 -4.37 -8.08 -15.58
CA ARG A 37 -3.70 -6.79 -15.35
C ARG A 37 -4.46 -5.70 -16.08
N GLY A 38 -4.93 -4.70 -15.34
CA GLY A 38 -5.67 -3.57 -15.90
C GLY A 38 -4.99 -2.22 -15.65
N SER A 39 -5.80 -1.16 -15.73
CA SER A 39 -5.42 0.21 -15.31
C SER A 39 -5.05 0.29 -13.82
N GLY A 40 -5.45 -0.70 -13.03
CA GLY A 40 -5.23 -0.74 -11.59
C GLY A 40 -6.20 0.14 -10.83
N SER A 41 -6.21 -0.01 -9.51
CA SER A 41 -7.06 0.77 -8.62
C SER A 41 -6.21 1.63 -7.67
N PRO A 42 -6.66 2.85 -7.31
CA PRO A 42 -5.92 3.71 -6.37
C PRO A 42 -5.80 3.05 -4.99
N GLN A 43 -6.82 2.28 -4.62
CA GLN A 43 -6.91 1.51 -3.39
C GLN A 43 -7.56 0.15 -3.65
N LYS A 44 -7.31 -0.82 -2.76
CA LYS A 44 -8.00 -2.12 -2.76
C LYS A 44 -8.37 -2.50 -1.34
N ARG A 45 -9.56 -3.08 -1.20
CA ARG A 45 -9.99 -3.75 0.02
C ARG A 45 -9.23 -5.07 0.19
N GLY A 46 -8.96 -5.44 1.43
CA GLY A 46 -8.45 -6.74 1.80
C GLY A 46 -8.76 -7.07 3.26
N VAL A 47 -8.45 -8.29 3.66
CA VAL A 47 -8.63 -8.81 5.02
C VAL A 47 -7.28 -9.04 5.66
N CYS A 48 -7.10 -8.60 6.90
CA CYS A 48 -5.90 -8.85 7.68
C CYS A 48 -5.79 -10.36 7.97
N VAL A 49 -4.70 -10.97 7.50
CA VAL A 49 -4.33 -12.35 7.83
C VAL A 49 -3.57 -12.39 9.15
N GLN A 50 -2.68 -11.41 9.37
CA GLN A 50 -1.89 -11.32 10.59
C GLN A 50 -1.47 -9.88 10.85
N VAL A 51 -1.57 -9.44 12.09
CA VAL A 51 -1.06 -8.14 12.54
C VAL A 51 0.20 -8.36 13.37
N ARG A 52 1.30 -7.69 13.03
CA ARG A 52 2.59 -7.88 13.73
C ARG A 52 3.47 -6.64 13.66
N THR A 53 4.54 -6.62 14.44
CA THR A 53 5.58 -5.59 14.38
C THR A 53 6.80 -6.07 13.61
N GLN A 54 7.47 -5.16 12.90
CA GLN A 54 8.75 -5.41 12.22
C GLN A 54 9.78 -4.35 12.59
N THR A 55 11.04 -4.77 12.73
CA THR A 55 12.17 -3.87 12.92
C THR A 55 12.60 -3.26 11.57
N PRO A 56 12.94 -1.97 11.52
CA PRO A 56 13.46 -1.32 10.32
C PRO A 56 14.89 -1.78 9.99
N LYS A 57 15.33 -1.47 8.77
CA LYS A 57 16.75 -1.57 8.41
C LYS A 57 17.58 -0.57 9.23
N LYS A 58 18.82 -0.96 9.55
CA LYS A 58 19.87 -0.03 10.01
C LYS A 58 19.93 1.17 9.04
N PRO A 59 20.10 2.42 9.51
CA PRO A 59 20.54 2.87 10.84
C PRO A 59 19.43 3.10 11.86
N ASN A 60 18.17 3.02 11.45
CA ASN A 60 17.03 3.38 12.29
C ASN A 60 16.71 2.26 13.29
N SER A 61 16.19 2.64 14.47
CA SER A 61 15.63 1.73 15.47
C SER A 61 14.18 2.15 15.78
N ALA A 62 13.26 1.19 15.76
CA ALA A 62 11.85 1.34 16.17
C ALA A 62 11.13 -0.01 16.00
N LEU A 63 9.92 -0.12 16.55
CA LEU A 63 8.96 -1.16 16.18
C LEU A 63 7.94 -0.57 15.20
N ARG A 64 7.95 -1.04 13.96
CA ARG A 64 6.99 -0.61 12.93
C ARG A 64 5.82 -1.59 12.90
N LYS A 65 4.60 -1.08 13.10
CA LYS A 65 3.36 -1.86 13.02
C LYS A 65 3.02 -2.17 11.56
N VAL A 66 2.82 -3.44 11.24
CA VAL A 66 2.50 -3.92 9.89
C VAL A 66 1.39 -4.97 9.93
N ALA A 67 0.61 -5.04 8.85
CA ALA A 67 -0.39 -6.08 8.66
C ALA A 67 -0.06 -6.88 7.39
N ARG A 68 -0.13 -8.21 7.49
CA ARG A 68 -0.24 -9.09 6.33
C ARG A 68 -1.71 -9.09 5.89
N VAL A 69 -1.99 -8.70 4.66
CA VAL A 69 -3.35 -8.49 4.16
C VAL A 69 -3.54 -9.25 2.86
N ARG A 70 -4.62 -10.03 2.80
CA ARG A 70 -5.06 -10.71 1.58
C ARG A 70 -6.05 -9.80 0.86
N LEU A 71 -5.68 -9.37 -0.34
CA LEU A 71 -6.48 -8.46 -1.15
C LEU A 71 -7.61 -9.19 -1.88
N THR A 72 -8.58 -8.43 -2.37
CA THR A 72 -9.66 -8.91 -3.25
C THR A 72 -9.19 -9.61 -4.53
N ASN A 73 -7.95 -9.37 -4.97
CA ASN A 73 -7.34 -10.09 -6.09
C ASN A 73 -6.56 -11.35 -5.67
N GLN A 74 -6.82 -11.86 -4.46
CA GLN A 74 -6.18 -13.02 -3.83
C GLN A 74 -4.69 -12.87 -3.52
N MET A 75 -4.05 -11.77 -3.92
CA MET A 75 -2.65 -11.53 -3.60
C MET A 75 -2.50 -11.16 -2.12
N GLU A 76 -1.51 -11.75 -1.47
CA GLU A 76 -1.10 -11.33 -0.14
C GLU A 76 0.00 -10.28 -0.18
N VAL A 77 -0.19 -9.22 0.59
CA VAL A 77 0.76 -8.12 0.69
C VAL A 77 0.99 -7.75 2.14
N THR A 78 2.17 -7.21 2.44
CA THR A 78 2.45 -6.60 3.72
C THR A 78 2.24 -5.09 3.61
N ALA A 79 1.35 -4.55 4.44
CA ALA A 79 1.00 -3.13 4.49
C ALA A 79 1.43 -2.52 5.83
N TYR A 80 1.94 -1.30 5.78
CA TYR A 80 2.28 -0.52 6.96
C TYR A 80 1.02 0.12 7.56
N ILE A 81 0.94 0.13 8.88
CA ILE A 81 -0.17 0.75 9.62
C ILE A 81 0.32 2.11 10.10
N PRO A 82 -0.14 3.23 9.48
CA PRO A 82 0.36 4.54 9.81
C PRO A 82 -0.30 5.07 11.09
N GLY A 83 0.47 5.86 11.85
CA GLY A 83 0.00 6.55 13.05
C GLY A 83 0.44 5.89 14.35
N GLU A 84 0.05 6.53 15.44
CA GLU A 84 0.16 6.01 16.80
C GLU A 84 -1.07 5.16 17.09
N GLY A 85 -0.88 4.03 17.78
CA GLY A 85 -1.96 3.06 18.01
C GLY A 85 -2.60 2.46 16.75
N HIS A 86 -3.42 1.43 16.97
CA HIS A 86 -4.36 0.86 16.01
C HIS A 86 -5.25 -0.15 16.73
N ASN A 87 -6.46 -0.33 16.19
CA ASN A 87 -7.48 -1.27 16.67
C ASN A 87 -7.51 -2.60 15.87
N LEU A 88 -6.64 -2.74 14.87
CA LEU A 88 -6.69 -3.89 13.95
C LEU A 88 -6.31 -5.20 14.60
N GLN A 89 -7.08 -6.23 14.27
CA GLN A 89 -6.89 -7.61 14.69
C GLN A 89 -6.81 -8.52 13.44
N GLU A 90 -6.66 -9.82 13.66
CA GLU A 90 -6.84 -10.80 12.60
C GLU A 90 -8.28 -10.71 12.07
N HIS A 91 -8.46 -10.95 10.76
CA HIS A 91 -9.73 -10.87 10.05
C HIS A 91 -10.37 -9.49 9.91
N SER A 92 -9.79 -8.42 10.48
CA SER A 92 -10.26 -7.06 10.22
C SER A 92 -10.17 -6.71 8.73
N VAL A 93 -11.21 -6.06 8.21
CA VAL A 93 -11.29 -5.61 6.83
C VAL A 93 -10.68 -4.22 6.70
N VAL A 94 -9.71 -4.09 5.81
CA VAL A 94 -8.92 -2.86 5.65
C VAL A 94 -8.87 -2.39 4.20
N LEU A 95 -8.68 -1.09 4.04
CA LEU A 95 -8.43 -0.47 2.74
C LEU A 95 -6.95 -0.13 2.61
N ILE A 96 -6.32 -0.57 1.52
CA ILE A 96 -4.89 -0.38 1.28
C ILE A 96 -4.68 0.56 0.10
N ARG A 97 -3.69 1.44 0.22
CA ARG A 97 -3.14 2.27 -0.85
C ARG A 97 -1.66 1.98 -1.12
N GLY A 98 -1.19 2.42 -2.29
CA GLY A 98 0.23 2.35 -2.64
C GLY A 98 1.07 3.31 -1.80
N GLY A 99 2.27 2.88 -1.40
CA GLY A 99 3.19 3.71 -0.62
C GLY A 99 4.28 2.85 0.00
N ARG A 100 5.51 2.97 -0.49
CA ARG A 100 6.64 2.20 0.04
C ARG A 100 7.18 2.88 1.31
N VAL A 101 7.27 2.11 2.39
CA VAL A 101 8.07 2.50 3.55
C VAL A 101 9.55 2.28 3.18
N LYS A 102 10.36 3.33 3.23
CA LYS A 102 11.79 3.23 2.86
C LYS A 102 12.56 2.30 3.82
N ASP A 103 12.24 2.43 5.10
CA ASP A 103 12.92 1.74 6.20
C ASP A 103 12.67 0.23 6.25
N LEU A 104 11.51 -0.24 5.75
CA LEU A 104 11.12 -1.65 5.86
C LEU A 104 11.32 -2.37 4.51
N PRO A 105 12.00 -3.53 4.49
CA PRO A 105 12.07 -4.36 3.30
C PRO A 105 10.69 -4.95 2.98
N GLY A 106 10.32 -4.97 1.70
CA GLY A 106 9.09 -5.64 1.24
C GLY A 106 7.77 -4.91 1.52
N VAL A 107 7.75 -3.88 2.38
CA VAL A 107 6.53 -3.14 2.72
C VAL A 107 6.28 -2.00 1.72
N ARG A 108 5.45 -2.29 0.71
CA ARG A 108 5.18 -1.38 -0.43
C ARG A 108 3.83 -0.66 -0.36
N TYR A 109 3.05 -0.95 0.67
CA TYR A 109 1.67 -0.49 0.80
C TYR A 109 1.41 0.09 2.18
N HIS A 110 0.37 0.91 2.28
CA HIS A 110 -0.10 1.49 3.54
C HIS A 110 -1.59 1.23 3.72
N VAL A 111 -1.97 0.97 4.95
CA VAL A 111 -3.38 0.98 5.37
C VAL A 111 -3.87 2.43 5.37
N VAL A 112 -5.07 2.66 4.85
CA VAL A 112 -5.80 3.93 4.96
C VAL A 112 -6.53 3.93 6.30
N ARG A 113 -6.43 5.00 7.08
CA ARG A 113 -7.04 5.12 8.42
C ARG A 113 -8.42 5.78 8.36
N GLY A 114 -9.29 5.45 9.30
CA GLY A 114 -10.64 6.00 9.40
C GLY A 114 -11.58 5.47 8.31
N THR A 115 -11.29 4.28 7.78
CA THR A 115 -12.08 3.63 6.72
C THR A 115 -12.20 2.13 6.98
N LEU A 116 -13.38 1.56 6.72
CA LEU A 116 -13.68 0.16 7.08
C LEU A 116 -13.40 -0.06 8.57
N ASP A 117 -12.79 -1.18 8.95
CA ASP A 117 -12.57 -1.54 10.36
C ASP A 117 -11.37 -0.82 10.99
N THR A 118 -10.71 0.08 10.24
CA THR A 118 -9.58 0.85 10.77
C THR A 118 -10.05 2.16 11.37
N ASP A 119 -9.84 2.32 12.68
CA ASP A 119 -10.15 3.58 13.34
C ASP A 119 -9.15 4.67 12.99
N GLY A 120 -9.55 5.92 13.23
CA GLY A 120 -8.65 7.06 13.16
C GLY A 120 -7.52 6.95 14.20
N VAL A 121 -6.59 7.91 14.18
CA VAL A 121 -5.68 8.11 15.31
C VAL A 121 -6.33 9.10 16.27
N GLU A 122 -6.52 8.70 17.51
CA GLU A 122 -7.10 9.51 18.58
C GLU A 122 -6.21 10.73 18.89
N ASP A 123 -6.83 11.80 19.39
CA ASP A 123 -6.20 13.06 19.84
C ASP A 123 -5.25 13.75 18.86
N ARG A 124 -5.27 13.35 17.58
CA ARG A 124 -4.36 13.90 16.59
C ARG A 124 -4.83 15.27 16.13
N LYS A 125 -4.25 16.34 16.70
CA LYS A 125 -4.60 17.74 16.33
C LYS A 125 -4.05 18.18 14.96
N ARG A 126 -2.91 17.64 14.50
CA ARG A 126 -2.25 18.00 13.21
C ARG A 126 -2.21 16.85 12.21
N GLY A 127 -2.44 17.14 10.93
CA GLY A 127 -2.44 16.13 9.86
C GLY A 127 -3.65 15.19 9.87
N ARG A 128 -4.74 15.62 10.51
CA ARG A 128 -6.00 14.89 10.74
C ARG A 128 -6.53 14.11 9.53
N SER A 129 -6.59 14.78 8.38
CA SER A 129 -7.14 14.23 7.13
C SER A 129 -6.44 12.95 6.67
N LYS A 130 -5.15 12.77 6.98
CA LYS A 130 -4.38 11.59 6.58
C LYS A 130 -4.60 10.38 7.50
N TYR A 131 -4.94 10.63 8.76
CA TYR A 131 -5.00 9.62 9.82
C TYR A 131 -6.44 9.36 10.30
N GLY A 132 -7.45 9.83 9.55
CA GLY A 132 -8.85 9.55 9.87
C GLY A 132 -9.36 10.22 11.16
N ALA A 133 -8.67 11.24 11.66
CA ALA A 133 -9.10 11.98 12.84
C ALA A 133 -10.08 13.09 12.43
N LYS A 134 -11.27 13.13 13.05
CA LYS A 134 -12.24 14.20 12.79
C LYS A 134 -11.77 15.52 13.42
N ARG A 135 -12.28 16.63 12.91
CA ARG A 135 -12.10 17.93 13.56
C ARG A 135 -12.97 17.94 14.80
N ASP A 136 -12.36 18.18 15.95
CA ASP A 136 -13.11 18.45 17.17
C ASP A 136 -14.03 19.66 16.95
N SER A 137 -15.31 19.49 17.26
CA SER A 137 -16.35 20.51 17.08
C SER A 137 -16.37 21.54 18.21
N GLY A 138 -15.50 21.39 19.22
CA GLY A 138 -15.32 22.34 20.31
C GLY A 138 -14.38 23.49 19.95
N VAL A 139 -14.94 24.70 19.99
CA VAL A 139 -14.31 26.03 20.04
C VAL A 139 -13.76 26.57 18.71
N ARG A 140 -14.51 27.54 18.16
CA ARG A 140 -13.95 28.62 17.33
C ARG A 140 -13.13 29.54 18.19
#